data_AF-A0A150KLM3-F1
#
_entry.id   AF-A0A150KLM3-F1
#
_cell.length_a   1.000
_cell.length_b   1.000
_cell.length_c   1.000
_cell.angle_alpha   90.00
_cell.angle_beta   90.00
_cell.angle_gamma   90.00
#
_symmetry.space_group_name_H-M   'P 1'
#
loop_
_entity.id
_entity.type
_entity.pdbx_description
1 polymer ?
#
loop_
_entity_poly.entity_id
_entity_poly.type
_entity_poly.pdbx_seq_one_letter_code
_entity_poly.pdbx_strand_id
1 'polypeptide(L)'
;MNYYMRVLITVIFVMAIIGVAFLWGFIAKKFEKRYIALVQSKKGKLLILLGAYLIQSALVVILSFQFRTFIIDTLFVFSFIISGIAWLYSYFRTYSVNQQKVINKQYGGDYSVSEIKVFKLALNPFLIGIYSFSIIGIVVSFLYYLPYFF
;
A
#
# COMPACT_ATOMS: atom_id res chain seq x y z
N MET A 1 -39.41 -23.18 -13.20
CA MET A 1 -39.34 -21.70 -13.06
C MET A 1 -39.68 -21.08 -14.41
N ASN A 2 -40.75 -20.28 -14.48
CA ASN A 2 -41.23 -19.72 -15.76
C ASN A 2 -40.17 -18.79 -16.38
N TYR A 3 -40.05 -18.82 -17.72
CA TYR A 3 -39.09 -18.00 -18.48
C TYR A 3 -39.11 -16.52 -18.07
N TYR A 4 -40.31 -15.96 -17.88
CA TYR A 4 -40.53 -14.58 -17.42
C TYR A 4 -39.93 -14.27 -16.05
N MET A 5 -39.98 -15.22 -15.10
CA MET A 5 -39.33 -15.03 -13.80
C MET A 5 -37.80 -14.98 -13.92
N ARG A 6 -37.21 -15.80 -14.79
CA ARG A 6 -35.76 -15.80 -15.00
C ARG A 6 -35.30 -14.49 -15.63
N VAL A 7 -36.04 -13.96 -16.60
CA VAL A 7 -35.76 -12.65 -17.22
C VAL A 7 -35.87 -11.53 -16.18
N LEU A 8 -36.94 -11.51 -15.37
CA LEU A 8 -37.16 -10.49 -14.35
C LEU A 8 -36.05 -10.47 -13.28
N ILE A 9 -35.64 -11.65 -12.79
CA ILE A 9 -34.52 -11.76 -11.84
C ILE A 9 -33.22 -11.25 -12.45
N THR A 10 -32.95 -11.57 -13.72
CA THR A 10 -31.74 -11.13 -14.42
C THR A 10 -31.71 -9.60 -14.57
N VAL A 11 -32.85 -9.00 -14.92
CA VAL A 11 -32.99 -7.54 -15.04
C VAL A 11 -32.74 -6.85 -13.70
N ILE A 12 -33.30 -7.38 -12.60
CA ILE A 12 -33.05 -6.86 -11.24
C ILE A 12 -31.57 -6.95 -10.88
N PHE A 13 -30.92 -8.08 -11.19
CA PHE A 13 -29.51 -8.29 -10.88
C PHE A 13 -28.59 -7.33 -11.66
N VAL A 14 -28.88 -7.11 -12.95
CA VAL A 14 -28.15 -6.15 -13.78
C VAL A 14 -28.32 -4.73 -13.24
N MET A 15 -29.54 -4.33 -12.86
CA MET A 15 -29.78 -3.02 -12.24
C MET A 15 -29.03 -2.86 -10.91
N ALA A 16 -28.97 -3.91 -10.10
CA ALA A 16 -28.21 -3.91 -8.84
C ALA A 16 -26.70 -3.74 -9.09
N ILE A 17 -26.13 -4.45 -10.06
CA ILE A 17 -24.71 -4.32 -10.43
C ILE A 17 -24.40 -2.90 -10.91
N ILE A 18 -25.25 -2.34 -11.78
CA ILE A 18 -25.10 -0.95 -12.26
C ILE A 18 -25.17 0.04 -11.09
N GLY A 19 -26.13 -0.16 -10.17
CA GLY A 19 -26.27 0.67 -8.98
C GLY A 19 -25.03 0.64 -8.08
N VAL A 20 -24.47 -0.56 -7.83
CA VAL A 20 -23.23 -0.73 -7.07
C VAL A 20 -22.05 -0.05 -7.76
N ALA A 21 -21.91 -0.23 -9.08
CA ALA A 21 -20.84 0.41 -9.85
C ALA A 21 -20.93 1.95 -9.77
N PHE A 22 -22.14 2.51 -9.81
CA PHE A 22 -22.35 3.95 -9.71
C PHE A 22 -22.03 4.49 -8.32
N LEU A 23 -22.48 3.79 -7.26
CA LEU A 23 -22.15 4.11 -5.88
C LEU A 23 -20.64 4.06 -5.64
N TRP A 24 -19.98 3.02 -6.17
CA TRP A 24 -18.53 2.89 -6.09
C TRP A 24 -17.81 4.07 -6.76
N GLY A 25 -18.23 4.46 -7.97
CA GLY A 25 -17.67 5.59 -8.68
C GLY A 25 -17.78 6.90 -7.90
N PHE A 26 -18.90 7.15 -7.24
CA PHE A 26 -19.10 8.34 -6.42
C PHE A 26 -18.20 8.35 -5.16
N ILE A 27 -18.14 7.21 -4.46
CA ILE A 27 -17.28 7.05 -3.27
C ILE A 27 -15.81 7.21 -3.65
N ALA A 28 -15.37 6.53 -4.70
CA ALA A 28 -13.99 6.57 -5.19
C ALA A 28 -13.57 8.00 -5.53
N LYS A 29 -14.39 8.75 -6.28
CA LYS A 29 -14.09 10.14 -6.67
C LYS A 29 -13.95 11.06 -5.46
N LYS A 30 -14.83 10.91 -4.45
CA LYS A 30 -14.76 11.70 -3.22
C LYS A 30 -13.52 11.37 -2.40
N PHE A 31 -13.16 10.08 -2.35
CA PHE A 31 -11.97 9.60 -1.66
C PHE A 31 -10.70 10.08 -2.34
N GLU A 32 -10.61 9.98 -3.66
CA GLU A 32 -9.48 10.42 -4.46
C GLU A 32 -9.22 11.92 -4.28
N LYS A 33 -10.26 12.76 -4.37
CA LYS A 33 -10.12 14.21 -4.16
C LYS A 33 -9.58 14.54 -2.76
N ARG A 34 -10.07 13.85 -1.73
CA ARG A 34 -9.60 14.01 -0.35
C ARG A 34 -8.16 13.51 -0.17
N TYR A 35 -7.83 12.37 -0.77
CA TYR A 35 -6.50 11.77 -0.71
C TYR A 35 -5.46 12.66 -1.38
N ILE A 36 -5.76 13.19 -2.58
CA ILE A 36 -4.88 14.13 -3.28
C ILE A 36 -4.65 15.39 -2.43
N ALA A 37 -5.71 15.94 -1.84
CA ALA A 37 -5.60 17.11 -0.95
C ALA A 37 -4.71 16.82 0.28
N LEU A 38 -4.83 15.63 0.88
CA LEU A 38 -3.99 15.20 2.00
C LEU A 38 -2.53 15.02 1.59
N VAL A 39 -2.26 14.38 0.46
CA VAL A 39 -0.89 14.13 0.00
C VAL A 39 -0.18 15.43 -0.41
N GLN A 40 -0.91 16.43 -0.91
CA GLN A 40 -0.32 17.72 -1.31
C GLN A 40 -0.04 18.64 -0.10
N SER A 41 -0.91 18.65 0.91
CA SER A 41 -0.77 19.51 2.10
C SER A 41 0.32 19.02 3.07
N LYS A 42 1.12 19.95 3.62
CA LYS A 42 2.11 19.62 4.69
C LYS A 42 1.46 18.90 5.88
N LYS A 43 0.29 19.37 6.32
CA LYS A 43 -0.46 18.76 7.44
C LYS A 43 -0.94 17.35 7.09
N GLY A 44 -1.40 17.13 5.86
CA GLY A 44 -1.86 15.82 5.42
C GLY A 44 -0.72 14.81 5.25
N LYS A 45 0.44 15.24 4.75
CA LYS A 45 1.66 14.41 4.73
C LYS A 45 2.06 13.94 6.14
N LEU A 46 2.04 14.84 7.12
CA LEU A 46 2.31 14.51 8.52
C LEU A 46 1.29 13.49 9.05
N LEU A 47 0.00 13.69 8.74
CA LEU A 47 -1.08 12.80 9.16
C LEU A 47 -0.90 11.38 8.60
N ILE A 48 -0.53 11.26 7.31
CA ILE A 48 -0.23 9.97 6.67
C ILE A 48 0.97 9.30 7.35
N LEU A 49 2.02 10.06 7.64
CA LEU A 49 3.21 9.55 8.32
C LEU A 49 2.86 9.03 9.73
N LEU A 50 2.16 9.82 10.54
CA LEU A 50 1.72 9.41 11.87
C LEU A 50 0.79 8.19 11.82
N GLY A 51 -0.13 8.15 10.85
CA GLY A 51 -0.98 6.99 10.61
C GLY A 51 -0.17 5.74 10.29
N ALA A 52 0.88 5.86 9.47
CA ALA A 52 1.78 4.74 9.18
C ALA A 52 2.51 4.25 10.44
N TYR A 53 2.93 5.15 11.33
CA TYR A 53 3.54 4.77 12.62
C TYR A 53 2.56 4.01 13.52
N LEU A 54 1.33 4.53 13.67
CA LEU A 54 0.30 3.90 14.49
C LEU A 54 -0.09 2.51 13.99
N ILE A 55 -0.21 2.35 12.67
CA ILE A 55 -0.53 1.05 12.07
C ILE A 55 0.63 0.07 12.29
N GLN A 56 1.88 0.49 12.08
CA GLN A 56 3.05 -0.36 12.28
C GLN A 56 3.23 -0.77 13.75
N SER A 57 3.07 0.17 14.69
CA SER A 57 3.13 -0.16 16.12
C SER A 57 2.02 -1.12 16.54
N ALA A 58 0.79 -0.91 16.06
CA ALA A 58 -0.32 -1.82 16.31
C ALA A 58 -0.02 -3.23 15.77
N LEU A 59 0.53 -3.34 14.56
CA LEU A 59 0.92 -4.64 13.98
C LEU A 59 2.00 -5.33 14.80
N VAL A 60 3.03 -4.61 15.26
CA VAL A 60 4.07 -5.17 16.14
C VAL A 60 3.46 -5.72 17.42
N VAL A 61 2.56 -4.98 18.07
CA VAL A 61 1.87 -5.43 19.28
C VAL A 61 1.02 -6.66 19.01
N ILE A 62 0.19 -6.65 17.95
CA ILE A 62 -0.66 -7.78 17.58
C ILE A 62 0.17 -9.03 17.30
N LEU A 63 1.26 -8.91 16.53
CA LEU A 63 2.14 -10.03 16.21
C LEU A 63 2.85 -10.57 17.46
N SER A 64 3.31 -9.67 18.34
CA SER A 64 3.94 -10.06 19.61
C SER A 64 2.98 -10.86 20.49
N PHE A 65 1.72 -10.42 20.61
CA PHE A 65 0.70 -11.17 21.34
C PHE A 65 0.37 -12.51 20.66
N GLN A 66 0.23 -12.53 19.34
CA GLN A 66 -0.12 -13.74 18.57
C GLN A 66 0.95 -14.83 18.68
N PHE A 67 2.22 -14.46 18.57
CA PHE A 67 3.34 -15.40 18.62
C PHE A 67 3.93 -15.59 20.02
N ARG A 68 3.39 -14.89 21.03
CA ARG A 68 3.89 -14.90 22.42
C ARG A 68 5.37 -14.54 22.52
N THR A 69 5.84 -13.67 21.64
CA THR A 69 7.21 -13.17 21.59
C THR A 69 7.32 -11.83 22.30
N PHE A 70 8.51 -11.46 22.76
CA PHE A 70 8.71 -10.13 23.32
C PHE A 70 8.47 -9.05 22.25
N ILE A 71 7.92 -7.92 22.68
CA ILE A 71 7.61 -6.79 21.78
C ILE A 71 8.89 -6.31 21.08
N ILE A 72 10.01 -6.29 21.79
CA ILE A 72 11.29 -5.79 21.26
C ILE A 72 11.89 -6.71 20.18
N ASP A 73 11.76 -8.03 20.32
CA ASP A 73 12.15 -9.01 19.29
C ASP A 73 11.27 -8.88 18.06
N THR A 74 9.96 -8.76 18.32
CA THR A 74 8.96 -8.59 17.26
C THR A 74 9.21 -7.29 16.49
N LEU A 75 9.52 -6.20 17.19
CA LEU A 75 9.87 -4.91 16.60
C LEU A 75 11.09 -5.02 15.69
N PHE A 76 12.14 -5.71 16.15
CA PHE A 76 13.37 -5.90 15.39
C PHE A 76 13.09 -6.64 14.07
N VAL A 77 12.49 -7.83 14.16
CA VAL A 77 12.20 -8.68 13.00
C VAL A 77 11.19 -8.00 12.06
N PHE A 78 10.13 -7.42 12.60
CA PHE A 78 9.11 -6.71 11.82
C PHE A 78 9.71 -5.54 11.03
N SER A 79 10.63 -4.78 11.62
CA SER A 79 11.28 -3.64 10.97
C SER A 79 12.03 -4.04 9.70
N PHE A 80 12.73 -5.19 9.70
CA PHE A 80 13.35 -5.70 8.47
C PHE A 80 12.33 -6.16 7.44
N ILE A 81 11.33 -6.93 7.88
CA ILE A 81 10.32 -7.50 7.00
C ILE A 81 9.52 -6.39 6.31
N ILE A 82 9.01 -5.41 7.06
CA ILE A 82 8.14 -4.36 6.50
C ILE A 82 8.91 -3.43 5.55
N SER A 83 10.16 -3.13 5.88
CA SER A 83 11.07 -2.37 5.01
C SER A 83 11.33 -3.12 3.69
N GLY A 84 11.60 -4.43 3.77
CA GLY A 84 11.80 -5.29 2.61
C GLY A 84 10.55 -5.37 1.72
N ILE A 85 9.37 -5.56 2.31
CA ILE A 85 8.09 -5.58 1.58
C ILE A 85 7.83 -4.24 0.90
N ALA A 86 8.06 -3.12 1.59
CA ALA A 86 7.87 -1.78 1.04
C ALA A 86 8.80 -1.50 -0.16
N TRP A 87 10.05 -1.98 -0.08
CA TRP A 87 11.00 -1.90 -1.17
C TRP A 87 10.58 -2.77 -2.36
N LEU A 88 10.23 -4.04 -2.12
CA LEU A 88 9.75 -4.96 -3.15
C LEU A 88 8.52 -4.42 -3.87
N TYR A 89 7.54 -3.90 -3.13
CA TYR A 89 6.35 -3.26 -3.72
C TYR A 89 6.72 -2.12 -4.66
N SER A 90 7.65 -1.26 -4.25
CA SER A 90 8.12 -0.13 -5.07
C SER A 90 8.85 -0.60 -6.32
N TYR A 91 9.66 -1.66 -6.20
CA TYR A 91 10.37 -2.28 -7.31
C TYR A 91 9.41 -2.88 -8.33
N PHE A 92 8.50 -3.76 -7.88
CA PHE A 92 7.53 -4.42 -8.75
C PHE A 92 6.60 -3.43 -9.43
N ARG A 93 6.22 -2.33 -8.77
CA ARG A 93 5.45 -1.26 -9.43
C ARG A 93 6.20 -0.67 -10.63
N THR A 94 7.49 -0.38 -10.48
CA THR A 94 8.30 0.15 -11.59
C THR A 94 8.46 -0.89 -12.69
N TYR A 95 8.72 -2.14 -12.32
CA TYR A 95 8.82 -3.26 -13.25
C TYR A 95 7.54 -3.43 -14.08
N SER A 96 6.37 -3.48 -13.43
CA SER A 96 5.08 -3.65 -14.11
C SER A 96 4.75 -2.51 -15.08
N VAL A 97 5.05 -1.26 -14.70
CA VAL A 97 4.87 -0.10 -15.61
C VAL A 97 5.78 -0.21 -16.83
N ASN A 98 7.03 -0.63 -16.66
CA ASN A 98 7.95 -0.83 -17.76
C ASN A 98 7.52 -2.00 -18.66
N GLN A 99 7.09 -3.12 -18.08
CA GLN A 99 6.55 -4.26 -18.84
C GLN A 99 5.37 -3.83 -19.70
N GLN A 100 4.42 -3.08 -19.13
CA GLN A 100 3.26 -2.59 -19.86
C GLN A 100 3.65 -1.66 -21.01
N LYS A 101 4.66 -0.79 -20.82
CA LYS A 101 5.21 0.05 -21.89
C LYS A 101 5.81 -0.77 -23.04
N VAL A 102 6.55 -1.84 -22.72
CA VAL A 102 7.14 -2.73 -23.73
C VAL A 102 6.06 -3.45 -24.53
N ILE A 103 5.05 -3.98 -23.85
CA ILE A 103 3.90 -4.63 -24.50
C ILE A 103 3.17 -3.64 -25.42
N ASN A 104 2.89 -2.42 -24.93
CA ASN A 104 2.23 -1.39 -25.73
C ASN A 104 3.05 -0.97 -26.95
N LYS A 105 4.39 -0.94 -26.83
CA LYS A 105 5.28 -0.70 -27.98
C LYS A 105 5.16 -1.81 -29.03
N GLN A 106 5.11 -3.07 -28.59
CA GLN A 106 5.09 -4.23 -29.47
C GLN A 106 3.74 -4.42 -30.17
N TYR A 107 2.63 -4.17 -29.48
CA TYR A 107 1.28 -4.53 -29.95
C TYR A 107 0.32 -3.34 -30.13
N GLY A 108 0.63 -2.17 -29.55
CA GLY A 108 -0.26 -1.01 -29.52
C GLY A 108 0.00 0.05 -30.59
N GLY A 109 1.06 -0.10 -31.40
CA GLY A 109 1.40 0.86 -32.46
C GLY A 109 1.90 2.22 -31.95
N ASP A 110 2.15 2.34 -30.64
CA ASP A 110 2.65 3.57 -30.04
C ASP A 110 4.17 3.64 -30.22
N TYR A 111 4.62 4.32 -31.28
CA TYR A 111 6.04 4.54 -31.57
C TYR A 111 6.69 5.58 -30.65
N SER A 112 5.90 6.26 -29.79
CA SER A 112 6.34 7.32 -28.88
C SER A 112 6.65 6.82 -27.46
N VAL A 113 6.98 5.53 -27.30
CA VAL A 113 7.24 4.95 -25.98
C VAL A 113 8.48 5.60 -25.35
N SER A 114 8.19 6.56 -24.46
CA SER A 114 9.12 7.16 -23.53
C SER A 114 10.00 6.11 -22.84
N GLU A 115 11.28 6.45 -22.70
CA GLU A 115 12.36 5.66 -22.10
C GLU A 115 11.92 4.73 -20.95
N ILE A 116 12.52 3.53 -20.92
CA ILE A 116 12.38 2.57 -19.83
C ILE A 116 12.80 3.27 -18.54
N LYS A 117 11.91 3.33 -17.54
CA LYS A 117 12.22 4.00 -16.29
C LYS A 117 13.10 3.09 -15.44
N VAL A 118 14.35 3.48 -15.22
CA VAL A 118 15.20 2.81 -14.22
C VAL A 118 14.53 2.91 -12.85
N PHE A 119 14.61 1.84 -12.06
CA PHE A 119 14.07 1.82 -10.70
C PHE A 119 14.62 3.00 -9.88
N LYS A 120 13.72 3.86 -9.43
CA LYS A 120 13.99 4.92 -8.46
C LYS A 120 12.96 4.80 -7.35
N LEU A 121 13.43 4.74 -6.11
CA LEU A 121 12.55 4.68 -4.96
C LEU A 121 11.81 6.01 -4.82
N ALA A 122 10.55 6.04 -5.23
CA ALA A 122 9.69 7.21 -5.12
C ALA A 122 9.14 7.31 -3.69
N LEU A 123 9.83 8.07 -2.85
CA LEU A 123 9.44 8.28 -1.45
C LEU A 123 8.16 9.12 -1.37
N ASN A 124 7.05 8.47 -1.02
CA ASN A 124 5.83 9.13 -0.60
C ASN A 124 5.78 9.19 0.94
N PRO A 125 4.91 10.03 1.55
CA PRO A 125 4.84 10.17 3.01
C PRO A 125 4.61 8.85 3.76
N PHE A 126 3.90 7.90 3.14
CA PHE A 126 3.64 6.59 3.70
C PHE A 126 4.91 5.72 3.75
N LEU A 127 5.65 5.64 2.64
CA LEU A 127 6.94 4.94 2.56
C LEU A 127 7.98 5.57 3.48
N ILE A 128 8.00 6.91 3.59
CA ILE A 128 8.85 7.60 4.58
C ILE A 128 8.48 7.14 5.99
N GLY A 129 7.18 7.02 6.31
CA GLY A 129 6.70 6.48 7.57
C GLY A 129 7.18 5.05 7.83
N ILE A 130 7.12 4.17 6.84
CA ILE A 130 7.60 2.79 6.95
C ILE A 130 9.10 2.73 7.21
N TYR A 131 9.90 3.38 6.35
CA TYR A 131 11.35 3.31 6.47
C TYR A 131 11.86 3.98 7.75
N SER A 132 11.32 5.15 8.13
CA SER A 132 11.72 5.81 9.37
C SER A 132 11.33 5.01 10.61
N PHE A 133 10.12 4.42 10.65
CA PHE A 133 9.73 3.51 11.74
C PHE A 133 10.67 2.31 11.82
N SER A 134 11.01 1.71 10.68
CA SER A 134 11.90 0.54 10.63
C SER A 134 13.31 0.87 11.12
N ILE A 135 13.87 2.02 10.71
CA ILE A 135 15.19 2.48 11.18
C ILE A 135 15.17 2.69 12.69
N ILE A 136 14.17 3.40 13.21
CA ILE A 136 14.03 3.65 14.64
C ILE A 136 13.84 2.33 15.39
N GLY A 137 13.01 1.42 14.88
CA GLY A 137 12.78 0.10 15.46
C GLY A 137 14.06 -0.71 15.58
N ILE A 138 14.87 -0.77 14.52
CA ILE A 138 16.17 -1.45 14.54
C ILE A 138 17.12 -0.82 15.57
N VAL A 139 17.24 0.51 15.58
CA VAL A 139 18.10 1.22 16.53
C VAL A 139 17.66 0.98 17.97
N VAL A 140 16.35 1.08 18.26
CA VAL A 140 15.79 0.86 19.59
C VAL A 140 16.02 -0.58 20.05
N SER A 141 15.77 -1.57 19.20
CA SER A 141 16.04 -2.97 19.50
C SER A 141 17.53 -3.23 19.75
N PHE A 142 18.42 -2.62 18.96
CA PHE A 142 19.86 -2.74 19.18
C PHE A 142 20.30 -2.13 20.52
N LEU A 143 19.83 -0.92 20.84
CA LEU A 143 20.12 -0.25 22.11
C LEU A 143 19.57 -1.02 23.31
N TYR A 144 18.40 -1.67 23.17
CA TYR A 144 17.85 -2.51 24.21
C TYR A 144 18.72 -3.73 24.52
N TYR A 145 19.32 -4.34 23.49
CA TYR A 145 20.18 -5.51 23.66
C TYR A 145 21.64 -5.17 23.97
N LEU A 146 22.06 -3.92 23.78
CA LEU A 146 23.44 -3.47 23.99
C LEU A 146 24.00 -3.82 25.38
N PRO A 147 23.26 -3.66 26.51
CA PRO A 147 23.75 -4.01 27.84
C PRO A 147 24.04 -5.50 28.05
N TYR A 148 23.57 -6.39 27.18
CA TYR A 148 23.86 -7.83 27.29
C TYR A 148 25.20 -8.23 26.65
N PHE A 149 25.86 -7.30 25.96
CA PHE A 149 27.15 -7.52 25.30
C PHE A 149 28.36 -6.98 26.10
N PHE A 150 28.11 -6.27 27.19
CA PHE A 150 29.12 -5.66 28.07
C PHE A 150 28.87 -6.09 29.51
#